data_AF-A0A2D6X5Z9-F1
#
_entry.id   AF-A0A2D6X5Z9-F1
#
_cell.length_a   1.000
_cell.length_b   1.000
_cell.length_c   1.000
_cell.angle_alpha   90.00
_cell.angle_beta   90.00
_cell.angle_gamma   90.00
#
_symmetry.space_group_name_H-M   'P 1'
#
loop_
_entity.id
_entity.type
_entity.pdbx_description
1 polymer ?
#
loop_
_entity_poly.entity_id
_entity_poly.type
_entity_poly.pdbx_seq_one_letter_code
_entity_poly.pdbx_strand_id
1 'polypeptide(L)'
;MIRQKIAHKTIYSWDEFRSALDKDPASSDNKKLQDYASHKDADTDDWYGTQSWTEAVFLLDAGGWGLDRLEKTKVDEAIVEAIAPLEEYLTDYVPTVAGGVVNIEAATTDASPEHFLEEEESDTVITQGKRLLTIYVNCWNHNGIPEECYFHRGALIYKAVDHLETMGYNCEVIATFPCRGNGEAHVTYIKLKDFQEMIDADRLCIAMCATFMMRRFLFHLQELESEAVRLQYGYYQSGGYGTQISMGAIRDSDVTIQEDQAELVFWYDVSGLTDTDEIDKAFKTLVTKKFTEAKNA
;
A
#
# COMPACT_ATOMS: atom_id res chain seq x y z
N MET A 1 -19.47 -5.89 -11.88
CA MET A 1 -18.36 -6.52 -11.12
C MET A 1 -18.95 -7.08 -9.82
N ILE A 2 -18.70 -8.35 -9.49
CA ILE A 2 -19.24 -8.97 -8.27
C ILE A 2 -18.33 -8.59 -7.11
N ARG A 3 -18.86 -7.90 -6.10
CA ARG A 3 -18.12 -7.48 -4.89
C ARG A 3 -17.65 -8.70 -4.12
N GLN A 4 -16.39 -8.70 -3.69
CA GLN A 4 -15.83 -9.74 -2.82
C GLN A 4 -16.04 -9.33 -1.37
N LYS A 5 -16.52 -10.24 -0.52
CA LYS A 5 -16.44 -10.08 0.93
C LYS A 5 -15.13 -10.68 1.41
N ILE A 6 -14.35 -9.93 2.18
CA ILE A 6 -13.17 -10.48 2.86
C ILE A 6 -13.67 -11.35 4.02
N ALA A 7 -13.39 -12.65 3.94
CA ALA A 7 -13.82 -13.64 4.92
C ALA A 7 -12.66 -14.12 5.80
N HIS A 8 -11.43 -14.06 5.30
CA HIS A 8 -10.24 -14.45 6.04
C HIS A 8 -9.17 -13.35 5.92
N LYS A 9 -8.49 -13.07 7.03
CA LYS A 9 -7.37 -12.13 7.12
C LYS A 9 -6.24 -12.79 7.89
N THR A 10 -5.05 -12.80 7.31
CA THR A 10 -3.81 -13.23 7.99
C THR A 10 -2.88 -12.04 8.03
N ILE A 11 -2.39 -11.66 9.21
CA ILE A 11 -1.63 -10.41 9.41
C ILE A 11 -0.29 -10.77 10.03
N TYR A 12 0.78 -10.25 9.44
CA TYR A 12 2.16 -10.41 9.91
C TYR A 12 2.81 -9.04 10.09
N SER A 13 3.54 -8.85 11.19
CA SER A 13 4.65 -7.91 11.22
C SER A 13 5.80 -8.40 10.31
N TRP A 14 6.77 -7.54 10.00
CA TRP A 14 7.94 -7.96 9.21
C TRP A 14 8.72 -9.11 9.87
N ASP A 15 8.92 -9.05 11.19
CA ASP A 15 9.65 -10.09 11.94
C ASP A 15 8.85 -11.40 12.02
N GLU A 16 7.54 -11.32 12.19
CA GLU A 16 6.65 -12.48 12.17
C GLU A 16 6.63 -13.12 10.79
N PHE A 17 6.61 -12.30 9.73
CA PHE A 17 6.74 -12.76 8.35
C PHE A 17 8.06 -13.49 8.15
N ARG A 18 9.19 -12.89 8.51
CA ARG A 18 10.51 -13.51 8.37
C ARG A 18 10.60 -14.82 9.15
N SER A 19 10.06 -14.85 10.37
CA SER A 19 10.01 -16.06 11.21
C SER A 19 9.08 -17.13 10.65
N ALA A 20 8.03 -16.74 9.94
CA ALA A 20 7.12 -17.68 9.28
C ALA A 20 7.81 -18.40 8.12
N LEU A 21 8.78 -17.77 7.44
CA LEU A 21 9.54 -18.40 6.35
C LEU A 21 10.42 -19.58 6.79
N ASP A 22 10.72 -19.70 8.09
CA ASP A 22 11.48 -20.83 8.62
C ASP A 22 10.58 -22.00 9.06
N LYS A 23 9.26 -21.88 8.89
CA LYS A 23 8.29 -22.91 9.30
C LYS A 23 8.08 -23.93 8.18
N ASP A 24 7.88 -25.17 8.57
CA ASP A 24 7.39 -26.19 7.65
C ASP A 24 5.88 -25.98 7.37
N PRO A 25 5.42 -26.23 6.13
CA PRO A 25 4.01 -26.11 5.77
C PRO A 25 3.14 -27.11 6.51
N ALA A 26 1.86 -26.76 6.59
CA ALA A 26 0.87 -27.60 7.25
C ALA A 26 0.81 -28.96 6.55
N SER A 27 1.08 -30.02 7.31
CA SER A 27 0.92 -31.39 6.83
C SER A 27 -0.55 -31.64 6.46
N SER A 28 -0.78 -32.22 5.29
CA SER A 28 -2.11 -32.58 4.82
C SER A 28 -2.15 -34.05 4.40
N ASP A 29 -3.28 -34.72 4.64
CA ASP A 29 -3.52 -36.09 4.13
C ASP A 29 -3.70 -36.10 2.60
N ASN A 30 -3.95 -34.94 2.01
CA ASN A 30 -4.03 -34.76 0.57
C ASN A 30 -2.62 -34.70 -0.03
N LYS A 31 -2.21 -35.76 -0.74
CA LYS A 31 -0.90 -35.86 -1.41
C LYS A 31 -0.54 -34.67 -2.30
N LYS A 32 -1.51 -33.95 -2.87
CA LYS A 32 -1.25 -32.76 -3.69
C LYS A 32 -0.84 -31.54 -2.86
N LEU A 33 -1.29 -31.46 -1.61
CA LEU A 33 -0.97 -30.38 -0.68
C LEU A 33 0.35 -30.63 0.09
N GLN A 34 0.98 -31.79 -0.13
CA GLN A 34 2.28 -32.16 0.46
C GLN A 34 3.49 -31.71 -0.36
N ASP A 35 3.29 -31.23 -1.60
CA ASP A 35 4.39 -30.79 -2.46
C ASP A 35 4.65 -29.28 -2.27
N TYR A 36 5.94 -28.89 -2.31
CA TYR A 36 6.47 -27.59 -1.87
C TYR A 36 6.88 -26.76 -3.10
N ALA A 37 5.92 -26.17 -3.82
CA ALA A 37 6.29 -25.44 -5.03
C ALA A 37 7.13 -24.18 -4.73
N SER A 38 6.87 -23.49 -3.62
CA SER A 38 7.64 -22.32 -3.19
C SER A 38 9.14 -22.59 -3.02
N HIS A 39 9.50 -23.81 -2.62
CA HIS A 39 10.87 -24.24 -2.33
C HIS A 39 11.56 -24.96 -3.50
N LYS A 40 10.85 -25.19 -4.61
CA LYS A 40 11.45 -25.88 -5.76
C LYS A 40 12.61 -25.08 -6.32
N ASP A 41 13.71 -25.78 -6.54
CA ASP A 41 14.80 -25.28 -7.37
C ASP A 41 14.32 -25.19 -8.82
N ALA A 42 14.73 -24.12 -9.49
CA ALA A 42 14.41 -23.87 -10.88
C ALA A 42 15.69 -23.73 -11.69
N ASP A 43 15.66 -24.24 -12.93
CA ASP A 43 16.80 -24.12 -13.85
C ASP A 43 17.04 -22.67 -14.30
N THR A 44 16.00 -21.83 -14.24
CA THR A 44 16.06 -20.39 -14.56
C THR A 44 15.37 -19.55 -13.48
N ASP A 45 15.75 -18.28 -13.40
CA ASP A 45 15.17 -17.28 -12.49
C ASP A 45 13.96 -16.56 -13.08
N ASP A 46 13.59 -16.78 -14.34
CA ASP A 46 12.48 -16.08 -15.02
C ASP A 46 11.14 -16.16 -14.26
N TRP A 47 10.82 -17.35 -13.73
CA TRP A 47 9.60 -17.54 -12.98
C TRP A 47 9.77 -17.08 -11.53
N TYR A 48 10.72 -17.58 -10.76
CA TYR A 48 10.70 -17.23 -9.33
C TYR A 48 11.40 -15.91 -9.01
N GLY A 49 12.19 -15.33 -9.91
CA GLY A 49 13.12 -14.23 -9.64
C GLY A 49 14.42 -14.67 -8.92
N THR A 50 14.54 -15.96 -8.61
CA THR A 50 15.67 -16.62 -7.95
C THR A 50 15.66 -18.10 -8.33
N GLN A 51 16.81 -18.76 -8.34
CA GLN A 51 16.93 -20.17 -8.70
C GLN A 51 16.53 -21.11 -7.56
N SER A 52 16.80 -20.72 -6.31
CA SER A 52 16.54 -21.56 -5.13
C SER A 52 15.87 -20.80 -3.98
N TRP A 53 15.28 -21.55 -3.05
CA TRP A 53 14.77 -20.99 -1.79
C TRP A 53 15.88 -20.33 -0.96
N THR A 54 17.02 -20.99 -0.84
CA THR A 54 18.18 -20.50 -0.07
C THR A 54 18.69 -19.17 -0.61
N GLU A 55 18.73 -19.02 -1.94
CA GLU A 55 19.09 -17.76 -2.58
C GLU A 55 18.07 -16.65 -2.26
N ALA A 56 16.77 -16.95 -2.34
CA ALA A 56 15.74 -15.98 -2.00
C ALA A 56 15.87 -15.50 -0.54
N VAL A 57 16.01 -16.44 0.41
CA VAL A 57 16.20 -16.10 1.83
C VAL A 57 17.49 -15.32 2.04
N PHE A 58 18.58 -15.70 1.37
CA PHE A 58 19.83 -14.95 1.44
C PHE A 58 19.64 -13.50 0.96
N LEU A 59 18.93 -13.27 -0.15
CA LEU A 59 18.66 -11.92 -0.65
C LEU A 59 17.76 -11.12 0.30
N LEU A 60 16.78 -11.78 0.93
CA LEU A 60 15.93 -11.16 1.95
C LEU A 60 16.74 -10.68 3.15
N ASP A 61 17.70 -11.49 3.62
CA ASP A 61 18.50 -11.21 4.82
C ASP A 61 19.69 -10.28 4.53
N ALA A 62 20.31 -10.40 3.36
CA ALA A 62 21.48 -9.62 2.98
C ALA A 62 21.12 -8.20 2.50
N GLY A 63 19.92 -8.00 1.96
CA GLY A 63 19.52 -6.74 1.33
C GLY A 63 20.22 -6.48 -0.01
N GLY A 64 20.06 -5.27 -0.54
CA GLY A 64 20.77 -4.76 -1.72
C GLY A 64 20.28 -5.27 -3.07
N TRP A 65 19.27 -6.15 -3.14
CA TRP A 65 18.86 -6.81 -4.38
C TRP A 65 18.44 -5.84 -5.51
N GLY A 66 17.77 -4.74 -5.15
CA GLY A 66 17.08 -3.88 -6.11
C GLY A 66 17.40 -2.40 -6.02
N LEU A 67 18.30 -1.95 -5.13
CA LEU A 67 18.55 -0.52 -4.90
C LEU A 67 19.07 0.20 -6.16
N ASP A 68 20.06 -0.37 -6.84
CA ASP A 68 20.59 0.18 -8.10
C ASP A 68 19.52 0.31 -9.19
N ARG A 69 18.56 -0.63 -9.22
CA ARG A 69 17.44 -0.60 -10.16
C ARG A 69 16.45 0.49 -9.75
N LEU A 70 16.15 0.59 -8.46
CA LEU A 70 15.23 1.56 -7.85
C LEU A 70 15.71 3.01 -8.07
N GLU A 71 17.01 3.25 -8.00
CA GLU A 71 17.61 4.55 -8.30
C GLU A 71 17.50 4.92 -9.80
N LYS A 72 17.60 3.92 -10.68
CA LYS A 72 17.55 4.12 -12.14
C LYS A 72 16.12 4.21 -12.68
N THR A 73 15.13 3.73 -11.94
CA THR A 73 13.72 3.84 -12.34
C THR A 73 13.33 5.30 -12.39
N LYS A 74 13.06 5.78 -13.61
CA LYS A 74 12.52 7.10 -13.84
C LYS A 74 11.03 7.07 -13.49
N VAL A 75 10.67 7.85 -12.49
CA VAL A 75 9.28 8.15 -12.19
C VAL A 75 9.02 9.56 -12.72
N ASP A 76 7.90 9.75 -13.43
CA ASP A 76 7.48 11.08 -13.87
C ASP A 76 7.36 11.98 -12.64
N GLU A 77 8.16 13.05 -12.58
CA GLU A 77 8.15 14.02 -11.48
C GLU A 77 6.74 14.59 -11.28
N ALA A 78 5.93 14.71 -12.33
CA ALA A 78 4.55 15.18 -12.24
C ALA A 78 3.61 14.20 -11.51
N ILE A 79 4.00 12.93 -11.32
CA ILE A 79 3.30 11.97 -10.46
C ILE A 79 3.61 12.26 -8.99
N VAL A 80 4.86 12.57 -8.70
CA VAL A 80 5.36 12.91 -7.37
C VAL A 80 4.82 14.29 -6.96
N GLU A 81 4.84 15.29 -7.85
CA GLU A 81 4.26 16.63 -7.63
C GLU A 81 2.73 16.60 -7.45
N ALA A 82 2.03 15.59 -7.99
CA ALA A 82 0.59 15.44 -7.78
C ALA A 82 0.26 15.11 -6.31
N ILE A 83 1.25 14.67 -5.53
CA ILE A 83 1.19 14.55 -4.08
C ILE A 83 1.42 15.95 -3.50
N ALA A 84 0.39 16.79 -3.54
CA ALA A 84 0.46 18.10 -2.92
C ALA A 84 0.39 17.96 -1.38
N PRO A 85 1.13 18.77 -0.61
CA PRO A 85 0.93 18.83 0.82
C PRO A 85 -0.52 19.27 1.07
N LEU A 86 -1.19 18.57 1.96
CA LEU A 86 -2.46 19.00 2.53
C LEU A 86 -2.13 20.15 3.47
N GLU A 87 -2.00 21.35 2.90
CA GLU A 87 -1.76 22.58 3.65
C GLU A 87 -3.02 22.91 4.47
N GLU A 88 -2.85 23.00 5.79
CA GLU A 88 -3.86 23.62 6.66
C GLU A 88 -3.53 25.10 6.80
N TYR A 89 -4.41 25.94 6.27
CA TYR A 89 -4.33 27.39 6.43
C TYR A 89 -4.99 27.80 7.74
N LEU A 90 -4.34 28.72 8.46
CA LEU A 90 -4.92 29.41 9.60
C LEU A 90 -5.87 30.47 9.04
N THR A 91 -7.15 30.37 9.41
CA THR A 91 -8.05 31.51 9.30
C THR A 91 -7.60 32.51 10.35
N ASP A 92 -6.90 33.57 9.92
CA ASP A 92 -6.58 34.68 10.81
C ASP A 92 -7.77 35.63 10.85
N TYR A 93 -8.01 36.17 12.03
CA TYR A 93 -9.02 37.19 12.25
C TYR A 93 -8.35 38.56 12.26
N VAL A 94 -8.47 39.31 11.17
CA VAL A 94 -7.95 40.67 11.09
C VAL A 94 -9.01 41.68 11.52
N PRO A 95 -8.65 42.73 12.28
CA PRO A 95 -9.57 43.81 12.60
C PRO A 95 -10.04 44.49 11.31
N THR A 96 -11.35 44.56 11.09
CA THR A 96 -11.92 45.27 9.94
C THR A 96 -11.44 46.72 9.95
N VAL A 97 -10.80 47.19 8.87
CA VAL A 97 -10.40 48.60 8.76
C VAL A 97 -11.67 49.44 8.61
N ALA A 98 -12.04 50.13 9.70
CA ALA A 98 -13.21 50.99 9.77
C ALA A 98 -13.10 52.17 8.78
N GLY A 99 -13.75 52.01 7.63
CA GLY A 99 -13.83 52.99 6.55
C GLY A 99 -15.24 53.18 6.00
N GLY A 100 -16.29 52.93 6.79
CA GLY A 100 -17.67 53.18 6.37
C GLY A 100 -18.71 52.59 7.32
N VAL A 101 -19.39 53.47 8.05
CA VAL A 101 -20.64 53.28 8.84
C VAL A 101 -20.71 52.02 9.73
N VAL A 102 -20.64 52.25 11.04
CA VAL A 102 -20.90 51.23 12.08
C VAL A 102 -22.34 50.72 11.96
N ASN A 103 -22.52 49.40 11.82
CA ASN A 103 -23.83 48.76 11.87
C ASN A 103 -24.34 48.70 13.32
N ILE A 104 -25.11 49.71 13.72
CA ILE A 104 -25.61 49.90 15.10
C ILE A 104 -26.57 48.78 15.53
N GLU A 105 -27.31 48.15 14.60
CA GLU A 105 -28.24 47.06 14.94
C GLU A 105 -27.49 45.79 15.39
N ALA A 106 -26.38 45.44 14.72
CA ALA A 106 -25.55 44.31 15.13
C ALA A 106 -24.87 44.54 16.48
N ALA A 107 -24.31 45.73 16.70
CA ALA A 107 -23.59 46.09 17.93
C ALA A 107 -24.46 46.14 19.19
N THR A 108 -25.79 46.23 19.05
CA THR A 108 -26.72 46.38 20.17
C THR A 108 -27.48 45.09 20.52
N THR A 109 -27.51 44.11 19.61
CA THR A 109 -28.29 42.88 19.79
C THR A 109 -27.43 41.66 20.13
N ASP A 110 -26.19 41.61 19.65
CA ASP A 110 -25.24 40.54 19.95
C ASP A 110 -23.86 41.16 20.22
N ALA A 111 -23.52 41.33 21.50
CA ALA A 111 -22.28 41.97 21.92
C ALA A 111 -21.07 41.02 21.81
N SER A 112 -20.98 40.26 20.72
CA SER A 112 -19.84 39.39 20.44
C SER A 112 -18.69 40.22 19.85
N PRO A 113 -17.47 40.16 20.42
CA PRO A 113 -16.27 40.78 19.85
C PRO A 113 -15.95 40.32 18.42
N GLU A 114 -16.53 39.20 17.98
CA GLU A 114 -16.33 38.59 16.67
C GLU A 114 -16.87 39.44 15.51
N HIS A 115 -17.80 40.37 15.76
CA HIS A 115 -18.34 41.26 14.72
C HIS A 115 -17.38 42.34 14.23
N PHE A 116 -16.19 42.46 14.85
CA PHE A 116 -15.13 43.41 14.46
C PHE A 116 -13.98 42.75 13.71
N LEU A 117 -14.12 41.46 13.40
CA LEU A 117 -13.09 40.64 12.79
C LEU A 117 -13.60 40.14 11.44
N GLU A 118 -12.79 40.27 10.40
CA GLU A 118 -12.99 39.57 9.14
C GLU A 118 -12.07 38.34 9.10
N GLU A 119 -12.60 37.22 8.61
CA GLU A 119 -11.80 36.04 8.29
C GLU A 119 -10.96 36.37 7.06
N GLU A 120 -9.64 36.44 7.25
CA GLU A 120 -8.69 36.51 6.15
C GLU A 120 -7.96 35.15 6.13
N GLU A 121 -8.02 34.46 4.99
CA GLU A 121 -7.16 33.30 4.77
C GLU A 121 -5.71 33.81 4.82
N SER A 122 -5.00 33.52 5.91
CA SER A 122 -3.59 33.87 5.96
C SER A 122 -2.81 32.83 5.15
N ASP A 123 -1.79 33.29 4.40
CA ASP A 123 -0.78 32.41 3.79
C ASP A 123 0.13 31.72 4.84
N THR A 124 -0.23 31.81 6.14
CA THR A 124 0.58 31.31 7.24
C THR A 124 0.21 29.86 7.56
N VAL A 125 0.97 28.92 7.00
CA VAL A 125 0.89 27.49 7.32
C VAL A 125 1.32 27.28 8.79
N ILE A 126 0.38 26.88 9.66
CA ILE A 126 0.61 26.73 11.12
C ILE A 126 1.51 25.53 11.41
N THR A 127 1.25 24.44 10.70
CA THR A 127 1.86 23.14 10.93
C THR A 127 1.72 22.33 9.66
N GLN A 128 2.82 21.74 9.18
CA GLN A 128 2.71 20.43 8.53
C GLN A 128 2.10 19.53 9.60
N GLY A 129 0.78 19.33 9.58
CA GLY A 129 0.13 18.36 10.45
C GLY A 129 0.93 17.07 10.35
N LYS A 130 1.33 16.48 11.48
CA LYS A 130 2.00 15.17 11.51
C LYS A 130 0.99 14.11 11.11
N ARG A 131 0.61 14.10 9.83
CA ARG A 131 -0.45 13.28 9.30
C ARG A 131 0.08 11.86 9.14
N LEU A 132 -0.64 10.92 9.73
CA LEU A 132 -0.37 9.50 9.63
C LEU A 132 -1.05 8.97 8.35
N LEU A 133 -0.24 8.45 7.42
CA LEU A 133 -0.72 7.89 6.15
C LEU A 133 -0.54 6.38 6.11
N THR A 134 -1.62 5.60 6.06
CA THR A 134 -1.52 4.16 5.83
C THR A 134 -1.67 3.85 4.34
N ILE A 135 -0.67 3.17 3.79
CA ILE A 135 -0.57 2.80 2.39
C ILE A 135 -0.65 1.27 2.29
N TYR A 136 -1.79 0.78 1.80
CA TYR A 136 -2.00 -0.61 1.44
C TYR A 136 -1.62 -0.84 -0.03
N VAL A 137 -0.69 -1.76 -0.25
CA VAL A 137 -0.18 -2.09 -1.57
C VAL A 137 -0.68 -3.46 -1.99
N ASN A 138 -1.43 -3.59 -3.08
CA ASN A 138 -1.72 -4.91 -3.63
C ASN A 138 -0.48 -5.46 -4.35
N CYS A 139 0.20 -6.41 -3.72
CA CYS A 139 1.39 -7.06 -4.28
C CYS A 139 1.06 -8.31 -5.11
N TRP A 140 -0.21 -8.72 -5.18
CA TRP A 140 -0.65 -9.89 -5.97
C TRP A 140 -0.66 -9.60 -7.48
N ASN A 141 -0.09 -10.50 -8.27
CA ASN A 141 -0.09 -10.43 -9.74
C ASN A 141 -0.33 -11.78 -10.41
N HIS A 142 -1.02 -11.76 -11.56
CA HIS A 142 -1.15 -12.95 -12.39
C HIS A 142 0.17 -13.32 -13.09
N ASN A 143 0.27 -14.57 -13.53
CA ASN A 143 1.46 -15.12 -14.18
C ASN A 143 1.90 -14.40 -15.47
N GLY A 144 0.99 -13.77 -16.20
CA GLY A 144 1.29 -13.04 -17.43
C GLY A 144 1.80 -11.60 -17.25
N ILE A 145 2.01 -11.09 -16.04
CA ILE A 145 2.56 -9.74 -15.84
C ILE A 145 4.09 -9.82 -16.01
N PRO A 146 4.69 -8.99 -16.89
CA PRO A 146 6.14 -8.90 -17.02
C PRO A 146 6.82 -8.48 -15.71
N GLU A 147 8.03 -8.96 -15.44
CA GLU A 147 8.81 -8.55 -14.26
C GLU A 147 9.02 -7.03 -14.22
N GLU A 148 9.29 -6.40 -15.36
CA GLU A 148 9.48 -4.96 -15.44
C GLU A 148 8.28 -4.18 -14.90
N CYS A 149 7.06 -4.60 -15.25
CA CYS A 149 5.83 -3.99 -14.72
C CYS A 149 5.68 -4.22 -13.22
N TYR A 150 6.02 -5.43 -12.74
CA TYR A 150 6.01 -5.75 -11.30
C TYR A 150 6.96 -4.84 -10.53
N PHE A 151 8.18 -4.69 -11.04
CA PHE A 151 9.23 -3.85 -10.44
C PHE A 151 8.84 -2.38 -10.48
N HIS A 152 8.41 -1.87 -11.65
CA HIS A 152 8.03 -0.47 -11.86
C HIS A 152 6.93 -0.04 -10.90
N ARG A 153 5.92 -0.89 -10.71
CA ARG A 153 4.87 -0.67 -9.71
C ARG A 153 5.43 -0.47 -8.30
N GLY A 154 6.26 -1.39 -7.84
CA GLY A 154 6.86 -1.29 -6.50
C GLY A 154 7.74 -0.05 -6.35
N ALA A 155 8.47 0.31 -7.41
CA ALA A 155 9.32 1.49 -7.45
C ALA A 155 8.52 2.80 -7.37
N LEU A 156 7.39 2.91 -8.08
CA LEU A 156 6.50 4.09 -8.00
C LEU A 156 6.00 4.33 -6.57
N ILE A 157 5.56 3.26 -5.91
CA ILE A 157 5.06 3.35 -4.54
C ILE A 157 6.18 3.74 -3.60
N TYR A 158 7.35 3.10 -3.72
CA TYR A 158 8.52 3.48 -2.93
C TYR A 158 8.85 4.96 -3.07
N LYS A 159 8.91 5.48 -4.31
CA LYS A 159 9.22 6.90 -4.57
C LYS A 159 8.15 7.84 -4.02
N ALA A 160 6.88 7.43 -4.07
CA ALA A 160 5.80 8.20 -3.46
C ALA A 160 5.88 8.22 -1.93
N VAL A 161 6.18 7.07 -1.30
CA VAL A 161 6.41 6.97 0.15
C VAL A 161 7.60 7.85 0.56
N ASP A 162 8.73 7.71 -0.14
CA ASP A 162 9.93 8.51 0.07
C ASP A 162 9.63 10.01 -0.01
N HIS A 163 8.93 10.43 -1.07
CA HIS A 163 8.53 11.83 -1.22
C HIS A 163 7.61 12.32 -0.10
N LEU A 164 6.59 11.53 0.26
CA LEU A 164 5.69 11.85 1.37
C LEU A 164 6.46 12.06 2.67
N GLU A 165 7.44 11.20 2.97
CA GLU A 165 8.26 11.38 4.17
C GLU A 165 9.16 12.61 4.11
N THR A 166 9.72 12.95 2.94
CA THR A 166 10.46 14.22 2.77
C THR A 166 9.58 15.45 2.99
N MET A 167 8.26 15.32 2.78
CA MET A 167 7.28 16.37 3.04
C MET A 167 6.77 16.39 4.50
N GLY A 168 7.26 15.49 5.36
CA GLY A 168 6.91 15.43 6.77
C GLY A 168 5.73 14.52 7.13
N TYR A 169 5.21 13.73 6.19
CA TYR A 169 4.23 12.69 6.48
C TYR A 169 4.91 11.49 7.16
N ASN A 170 4.22 10.85 8.09
CA ASN A 170 4.65 9.56 8.62
C ASN A 170 3.86 8.47 7.90
N CYS A 171 4.54 7.63 7.12
CA CYS A 171 3.90 6.58 6.34
C CYS A 171 3.98 5.22 7.05
N GLU A 172 2.84 4.52 7.13
CA GLU A 172 2.77 3.08 7.39
C GLU A 172 2.56 2.38 6.04
N VAL A 173 3.37 1.37 5.75
CA VAL A 173 3.30 0.62 4.47
C VAL A 173 2.95 -0.84 4.75
N ILE A 174 1.85 -1.30 4.16
CA ILE A 174 1.32 -2.65 4.32
C ILE A 174 1.18 -3.31 2.96
N ALA A 175 1.96 -4.37 2.73
CA ALA A 175 1.76 -5.22 1.56
C ALA A 175 0.53 -6.11 1.78
N THR A 176 -0.30 -6.21 0.76
CA THR A 176 -1.54 -6.99 0.75
C THR A 176 -1.56 -7.96 -0.42
N PHE A 177 -2.10 -9.14 -0.14
CA PHE A 177 -2.13 -10.25 -1.10
C PHE A 177 -3.53 -10.87 -1.14
N PRO A 178 -4.47 -10.19 -1.82
CA PRO A 178 -5.84 -10.66 -1.93
C PRO A 178 -5.94 -11.83 -2.92
N CYS A 179 -6.55 -12.93 -2.47
CA CYS A 179 -6.88 -14.09 -3.28
C CYS A 179 -8.37 -14.43 -3.16
N ARG A 180 -8.98 -14.77 -4.30
CA ARG A 180 -10.38 -15.19 -4.38
C ARG A 180 -10.53 -16.71 -4.32
N GLY A 181 -11.52 -17.17 -3.54
CA GLY A 181 -11.97 -18.57 -3.51
C GLY A 181 -13.46 -18.67 -3.14
N ASN A 182 -14.22 -19.50 -3.85
CA ASN A 182 -15.64 -19.80 -3.55
C ASN A 182 -16.57 -18.58 -3.31
N GLY A 183 -16.26 -17.42 -3.92
CA GLY A 183 -17.06 -16.19 -3.78
C GLY A 183 -16.62 -15.27 -2.63
N GLU A 184 -15.59 -15.67 -1.88
CA GLU A 184 -14.98 -14.91 -0.79
C GLU A 184 -13.52 -14.57 -1.10
N ALA A 185 -12.98 -13.60 -0.34
CA ALA A 185 -11.59 -13.22 -0.39
C ALA A 185 -10.83 -13.60 0.89
N HIS A 186 -9.63 -14.11 0.72
CA HIS A 186 -8.59 -14.16 1.76
C HIS A 186 -7.54 -13.11 1.44
N VAL A 187 -7.18 -12.29 2.42
CA VAL A 187 -6.12 -11.29 2.27
C VAL A 187 -5.03 -11.56 3.30
N THR A 188 -3.81 -11.77 2.81
CA THR A 188 -2.61 -11.76 3.67
C THR A 188 -2.06 -10.36 3.71
N TYR A 189 -1.71 -9.89 4.91
CA TYR A 189 -1.14 -8.57 5.19
C TYR A 189 0.25 -8.76 5.77
N ILE A 190 1.21 -7.99 5.26
CA ILE A 190 2.56 -7.92 5.80
C ILE A 190 2.86 -6.45 6.03
N LYS A 191 2.99 -6.05 7.30
CA LYS A 191 3.42 -4.70 7.65
C LYS A 191 4.91 -4.58 7.35
N LEU A 192 5.23 -3.70 6.40
CA LEU A 192 6.61 -3.49 5.95
C LEU A 192 7.30 -2.38 6.73
N LYS A 193 6.55 -1.35 7.10
CA LYS A 193 7.02 -0.15 7.80
C LYS A 193 5.94 0.38 8.72
N ASP A 194 6.30 0.69 9.97
CA ASP A 194 5.45 1.43 10.92
C ASP A 194 5.62 2.95 10.80
N PHE A 195 4.64 3.73 11.29
CA PHE A 195 4.66 5.20 11.23
C PHE A 195 5.93 5.85 11.79
N GLN A 196 6.53 5.25 12.82
CA GLN A 196 7.71 5.78 13.52
C GLN A 196 9.03 5.21 13.01
N GLU A 197 8.96 4.20 12.13
CA GLU A 197 10.14 3.57 11.56
C GLU A 197 10.68 4.42 10.42
N MET A 198 12.00 4.58 10.31
CA MET A 198 12.60 5.21 9.13
C MET A 198 12.43 4.31 7.90
N ILE A 199 12.44 4.88 6.70
CA ILE A 199 12.43 4.08 5.46
C ILE A 199 13.65 3.14 5.43
N ASP A 200 13.35 1.85 5.39
CA ASP A 200 14.26 0.78 5.04
C ASP A 200 14.08 0.48 3.54
N ALA A 201 14.93 1.10 2.72
CA ALA A 201 14.82 1.03 1.26
C ALA A 201 14.96 -0.40 0.74
N ASP A 202 15.83 -1.20 1.35
CA ASP A 202 16.04 -2.59 0.98
C ASP A 202 14.80 -3.44 1.27
N ARG A 203 14.25 -3.30 2.49
CA ARG A 203 13.04 -4.01 2.88
C ARG A 203 11.87 -3.67 1.97
N LEU A 204 11.63 -2.39 1.73
CA LEU A 204 10.55 -1.92 0.87
C LEU A 204 10.75 -2.39 -0.58
N CYS A 205 11.98 -2.31 -1.11
CA CYS A 205 12.29 -2.73 -2.46
C CYS A 205 12.07 -4.24 -2.63
N ILE A 206 12.59 -5.07 -1.73
CA ILE A 206 12.40 -6.53 -1.79
C ILE A 206 10.92 -6.87 -1.67
N ALA A 207 10.21 -6.28 -0.71
CA ALA A 207 8.82 -6.62 -0.44
C ALA A 207 7.84 -6.21 -1.55
N MET A 208 8.11 -5.12 -2.28
CA MET A 208 7.19 -4.57 -3.28
C MET A 208 7.62 -4.82 -4.73
N CYS A 209 8.93 -4.96 -4.98
CA CYS A 209 9.48 -5.03 -6.34
C CYS A 209 10.01 -6.41 -6.74
N ALA A 210 10.34 -7.28 -5.78
CA ALA A 210 10.92 -8.58 -6.11
C ALA A 210 9.85 -9.63 -6.45
N THR A 211 10.01 -10.32 -7.57
CA THR A 211 9.10 -11.40 -7.97
C THR A 211 9.17 -12.61 -7.03
N PHE A 212 10.33 -12.87 -6.42
CA PHE A 212 10.49 -13.96 -5.44
C PHE A 212 9.71 -13.71 -4.15
N MET A 213 9.45 -12.44 -3.78
CA MET A 213 8.59 -12.11 -2.64
C MET A 213 7.19 -12.70 -2.84
N MET A 214 6.62 -12.53 -4.04
CA MET A 214 5.30 -13.08 -4.37
C MET A 214 5.37 -14.58 -4.66
N ARG A 215 6.30 -15.02 -5.51
CA ARG A 215 6.28 -16.38 -6.08
C ARG A 215 6.94 -17.44 -5.21
N ARG A 216 7.74 -17.05 -4.21
CA ARG A 216 8.29 -17.97 -3.21
C ARG A 216 7.71 -17.69 -1.84
N PHE A 217 7.97 -16.53 -1.27
CA PHE A 217 7.65 -16.26 0.13
C PHE A 217 6.15 -16.24 0.41
N LEU A 218 5.37 -15.52 -0.40
CA LEU A 218 3.92 -15.51 -0.22
C LEU A 218 3.28 -16.88 -0.50
N PHE A 219 3.73 -17.57 -1.55
CA PHE A 219 3.26 -18.94 -1.83
C PHE A 219 3.54 -19.87 -0.65
N HIS A 220 4.70 -19.71 -0.02
CA HIS A 220 5.03 -20.42 1.20
C HIS A 220 4.09 -20.07 2.35
N LEU A 221 3.82 -18.78 2.62
CA LEU A 221 2.84 -18.40 3.65
C LEU A 221 1.47 -19.04 3.42
N GLN A 222 1.04 -19.16 2.16
CA GLN A 222 -0.22 -19.82 1.81
C GLN A 222 -0.17 -21.35 1.99
N GLU A 223 1.02 -21.95 1.91
CA GLU A 223 1.23 -23.38 2.21
C GLU A 223 1.22 -23.65 3.73
N LEU A 224 1.55 -22.65 4.56
CA LEU A 224 1.44 -22.73 6.02
C LEU A 224 -0.01 -22.69 6.52
N GLU A 225 -0.94 -22.18 5.70
CA GLU A 225 -2.35 -22.09 6.06
C GLU A 225 -2.97 -23.48 6.30
N SER A 226 -4.01 -23.52 7.13
CA SER A 226 -4.72 -24.78 7.42
C SER A 226 -5.27 -25.43 6.14
N GLU A 227 -5.40 -26.76 6.13
CA GLU A 227 -5.94 -27.48 4.97
C GLU A 227 -7.32 -26.94 4.54
N ALA A 228 -8.18 -26.57 5.49
CA ALA A 228 -9.49 -25.97 5.19
C ALA A 228 -9.36 -24.66 4.39
N VAL A 229 -8.47 -23.75 4.80
CA VAL A 229 -8.20 -22.48 4.11
C VAL A 229 -7.58 -22.75 2.74
N ARG A 230 -6.57 -23.62 2.66
CA ARG A 230 -5.93 -24.00 1.39
C ARG A 230 -6.94 -24.58 0.41
N LEU A 231 -7.87 -25.41 0.88
CA LEU A 231 -8.91 -25.98 0.04
C LEU A 231 -9.96 -24.95 -0.41
N GLN A 232 -10.31 -24.01 0.45
CA GLN A 232 -11.31 -22.98 0.16
C GLN A 232 -10.81 -21.96 -0.88
N TYR A 233 -9.54 -21.56 -0.79
CA TYR A 233 -8.95 -20.52 -1.64
C TYR A 233 -8.12 -21.07 -2.79
N GLY A 234 -8.01 -22.39 -2.93
CA GLY A 234 -7.34 -23.04 -4.05
C GLY A 234 -5.83 -22.96 -3.97
N TYR A 235 -5.25 -22.88 -2.77
CA TYR A 235 -3.80 -22.86 -2.57
C TYR A 235 -3.21 -24.24 -2.83
N TYR A 236 -2.57 -24.36 -3.98
CA TYR A 236 -1.86 -25.53 -4.46
C TYR A 236 -2.71 -26.78 -4.69
N GLN A 237 -4.04 -26.63 -4.85
CA GLN A 237 -4.94 -27.75 -5.15
C GLN A 237 -4.69 -28.39 -6.54
N SER A 238 -4.30 -27.57 -7.52
CA SER A 238 -4.07 -27.94 -8.92
C SER A 238 -2.74 -27.42 -9.47
N GLY A 239 -1.79 -27.13 -8.58
CA GLY A 239 -0.49 -26.53 -8.94
C GLY A 239 -0.51 -25.00 -9.07
N GLY A 240 -1.63 -24.35 -8.76
CA GLY A 240 -1.76 -22.88 -8.72
C GLY A 240 -2.08 -22.37 -7.32
N TYR A 241 -1.93 -21.06 -7.10
CA TYR A 241 -2.11 -20.42 -5.79
C TYR A 241 -3.36 -19.52 -5.77
N GLY A 242 -4.51 -20.10 -6.09
CA GLY A 242 -5.78 -19.37 -6.18
C GLY A 242 -5.82 -18.31 -7.29
N THR A 243 -6.86 -17.48 -7.28
CA THR A 243 -7.14 -16.51 -8.35
C THR A 243 -6.98 -15.08 -7.88
N GLN A 244 -6.30 -14.26 -8.69
CA GLN A 244 -6.20 -12.82 -8.48
C GLN A 244 -7.58 -12.17 -8.35
N ILE A 245 -7.69 -11.21 -7.43
CA ILE A 245 -8.85 -10.32 -7.36
C ILE A 245 -8.66 -9.20 -8.38
N SER A 246 -9.68 -8.97 -9.22
CA SER A 246 -9.65 -7.93 -10.24
C SER A 246 -9.62 -6.52 -9.63
N MET A 247 -8.96 -5.60 -10.33
CA MET A 247 -8.87 -4.19 -9.94
C MET A 247 -10.23 -3.60 -9.55
N GLY A 248 -10.31 -3.01 -8.35
CA GLY A 248 -11.52 -2.34 -7.86
C GLY A 248 -12.65 -3.27 -7.36
N ALA A 249 -12.42 -4.59 -7.30
CA ALA A 249 -13.38 -5.53 -6.70
C ALA A 249 -13.38 -5.51 -5.16
N ILE A 250 -12.38 -4.85 -4.56
CA ILE A 250 -12.25 -4.54 -3.13
C ILE A 250 -12.28 -3.01 -2.98
N ARG A 251 -12.75 -2.49 -1.86
CA ARG A 251 -12.65 -1.05 -1.54
C ARG A 251 -11.64 -0.84 -0.41
N ASP A 252 -11.17 0.39 -0.25
CA ASP A 252 -10.29 0.78 0.86
C ASP A 252 -10.86 0.29 2.21
N SER A 253 -12.15 0.52 2.45
CA SER A 253 -12.88 0.09 3.65
C SER A 253 -12.93 -1.42 3.87
N ASP A 254 -12.79 -2.22 2.79
CA ASP A 254 -12.77 -3.68 2.91
C ASP A 254 -11.35 -4.14 3.32
N VAL A 255 -10.29 -3.46 2.81
CA VAL A 255 -8.88 -3.83 3.03
C VAL A 255 -8.36 -3.38 4.39
N THR A 256 -8.89 -2.33 5.00
CA THR A 256 -8.39 -1.80 6.28
C THR A 256 -8.39 -2.86 7.39
N ILE A 257 -7.27 -2.96 8.12
CA ILE A 257 -7.12 -3.89 9.26
C ILE A 257 -7.86 -3.36 10.49
N GLN A 258 -7.69 -2.07 10.79
CA GLN A 258 -8.41 -1.33 11.82
C GLN A 258 -8.77 0.04 11.24
N GLU A 259 -9.98 0.53 11.53
CA GLU A 259 -10.36 1.94 11.32
C GLU A 259 -9.77 2.79 12.47
N ASP A 260 -8.46 2.75 12.68
CA ASP A 260 -7.80 3.55 13.73
C ASP A 260 -6.88 4.62 13.12
N GLN A 261 -7.13 5.87 13.53
CA GLN A 261 -6.34 7.12 13.47
C GLN A 261 -5.59 7.53 12.19
N ALA A 262 -5.57 6.73 11.12
CA ALA A 262 -5.02 7.15 9.84
C ALA A 262 -5.91 8.26 9.26
N GLU A 263 -5.35 9.45 9.05
CA GLU A 263 -6.08 10.57 8.45
C GLU A 263 -6.37 10.31 6.96
N LEU A 264 -5.59 9.43 6.32
CA LEU A 264 -5.78 9.06 4.93
C LEU A 264 -5.29 7.63 4.64
N VAL A 265 -6.16 6.84 4.01
CA VAL A 265 -5.89 5.46 3.60
C VAL A 265 -5.76 5.39 2.08
N PHE A 266 -4.65 4.84 1.60
CA PHE A 266 -4.41 4.54 0.19
C PHE A 266 -4.44 3.05 -0.03
N TRP A 267 -5.32 2.58 -0.92
CA TRP A 267 -5.22 1.23 -1.44
C TRP A 267 -4.84 1.29 -2.92
N TYR A 268 -3.63 0.86 -3.23
CA TYR A 268 -3.13 0.84 -4.59
C TYR A 268 -3.24 -0.55 -5.19
N ASP A 269 -4.10 -0.66 -6.21
CA ASP A 269 -4.37 -1.88 -6.94
C ASP A 269 -4.23 -1.64 -8.44
N VAL A 270 -3.21 -2.25 -9.03
CA VAL A 270 -2.97 -2.29 -10.49
C VAL A 270 -2.89 -3.73 -10.99
N SER A 271 -3.58 -4.64 -10.28
CA SER A 271 -3.75 -6.01 -10.71
C SER A 271 -4.19 -6.09 -12.18
N GLY A 272 -3.37 -6.71 -13.03
CA GLY A 272 -3.69 -6.95 -14.43
C GLY A 272 -3.16 -5.94 -15.44
N LEU A 273 -2.44 -4.89 -15.03
CA LEU A 273 -1.77 -3.97 -15.95
C LEU A 273 -0.42 -4.54 -16.42
N THR A 274 -0.24 -4.66 -17.73
CA THR A 274 0.96 -5.25 -18.36
C THR A 274 1.88 -4.21 -19.01
N ASP A 275 1.61 -2.93 -18.79
CA ASP A 275 2.30 -1.81 -19.42
C ASP A 275 2.63 -0.74 -18.38
N THR A 276 3.85 -0.20 -18.42
CA THR A 276 4.34 0.76 -17.43
C THR A 276 3.64 2.11 -17.53
N ASP A 277 3.25 2.56 -18.72
CA ASP A 277 2.56 3.83 -18.91
C ASP A 277 1.11 3.75 -18.38
N GLU A 278 0.46 2.59 -18.54
CA GLU A 278 -0.84 2.34 -17.92
C GLU A 278 -0.77 2.33 -16.38
N ILE A 279 0.31 1.75 -15.83
CA ILE A 279 0.58 1.74 -14.39
C ILE A 279 0.77 3.16 -13.86
N ASP A 280 1.58 3.98 -14.54
CA ASP A 280 1.82 5.38 -14.21
C ASP A 280 0.51 6.18 -14.21
N LYS A 281 -0.29 6.01 -15.26
CA LYS A 281 -1.59 6.69 -15.40
C LYS A 281 -2.57 6.27 -14.30
N ALA A 282 -2.63 4.98 -13.97
CA ALA A 282 -3.48 4.47 -12.91
C ALA A 282 -3.05 4.99 -11.54
N PHE A 283 -1.74 4.99 -11.26
CA PHE A 283 -1.18 5.52 -10.03
C PHE A 283 -1.46 7.02 -9.88
N LYS A 284 -1.18 7.83 -10.91
CA LYS A 284 -1.47 9.27 -10.92
C LYS A 284 -2.96 9.54 -10.65
N THR A 285 -3.84 8.83 -11.35
CA THR A 285 -5.30 8.98 -11.17
C THR A 285 -5.72 8.68 -9.74
N LEU A 286 -5.18 7.61 -9.14
CA LEU A 286 -5.49 7.23 -7.76
C LEU A 286 -5.01 8.31 -6.77
N VAL A 287 -3.74 8.71 -6.88
CA VAL A 287 -3.12 9.71 -6.00
C VAL A 287 -3.88 11.03 -6.09
N THR A 288 -4.07 11.58 -7.30
CA THR A 288 -4.79 12.84 -7.49
C THR A 288 -6.20 12.78 -6.91
N LYS A 289 -6.93 11.68 -7.16
CA LYS A 289 -8.28 11.49 -6.61
C LYS A 289 -8.25 11.51 -5.08
N LYS A 290 -7.33 10.76 -4.46
CA LYS A 290 -7.25 10.62 -3.01
C LYS A 290 -6.88 11.92 -2.30
N PHE A 291 -5.90 12.65 -2.81
CA PHE A 291 -5.53 13.96 -2.27
C PHE A 291 -6.62 15.02 -2.50
N THR A 292 -7.37 14.93 -3.60
CA THR A 292 -8.55 15.79 -3.82
C THR A 292 -9.68 15.45 -2.84
N GLU A 293 -9.95 14.17 -2.59
CA GLU A 293 -10.92 13.73 -1.57
C GLU A 293 -10.52 14.24 -0.18
N ALA A 294 -9.24 14.11 0.18
CA ALA A 294 -8.72 14.56 1.48
C ALA A 294 -8.72 16.08 1.67
N LYS A 295 -8.54 16.86 0.59
CA LYS A 295 -8.62 18.33 0.64
C LYS A 295 -10.04 18.85 0.81
N ASN A 296 -11.05 18.09 0.40
CA ASN A 296 -12.46 18.49 0.44
C ASN A 296 -13.24 17.88 1.63
N ALA A 297 -12.58 17.06 2.45
CA ALA A 297 -13.17 16.40 3.62
C ALA A 297 -13.00 17.26 4.88
#